data_AF-A0A3M1XUK1-F1
#
_entry.id   AF-A0A3M1XUK1-F1
#
_cell.length_a   1.000
_cell.length_b   1.000
_cell.length_c   1.000
_cell.angle_alpha   90.00
_cell.angle_beta   90.00
_cell.angle_gamma   90.00
#
_symmetry.space_group_name_H-M   'P 1'
#
loop_
_entity.id
_entity.type
_entity.pdbx_description
1 polymer ?
#
loop_
_entity_poly.entity_id
_entity_poly.type
_entity_poly.pdbx_seq_one_letter_code
_entity_poly.pdbx_strand_id
1 'polypeptide(L)'
;AGSGYITVADVGTYAFDGGVDDQQLLLDEDLLGSATGTASVYVSYKALRMDVTAEVDEPVLLSFGSTAEADASIGPINTTDNPLGLGFYFALINSPTHVVKGIGVGSPGPSDSDWALSWSAALDFLLGQEIYSLVPLTQDPTVHDLVDTHITSASLPESKAERIAFINRALPSYATADVIASGTAGNTGDVSATAEFRTNFDFNLLTTPPEAGDILVVTSKSSASDSPSAVNGTVGPKYGIKIDSVKSGDSFVLTLDASDVAEMEALSPGNWDNLVDVTWTLYRPGSTITSASAQATAVADVGAGYSNKRLFHVWPDIVTASLDGADQNIEGCYLAAAWAG
;
A
#
# COMPACT_ATOMS: atom_id res chain seq x y z
N ALA A 1 -29.24 26.10 -18.89
CA ALA A 1 -30.44 26.20 -18.05
C ALA A 1 -31.36 25.04 -18.38
N GLY A 2 -31.28 23.98 -17.58
CA GLY A 2 -32.21 22.86 -17.60
C GLY A 2 -32.28 22.37 -16.16
N SER A 3 -33.36 22.68 -15.46
CA SER A 3 -33.59 22.23 -14.08
C SER A 3 -34.28 20.88 -14.13
N GLY A 4 -33.54 19.80 -13.91
CA GLY A 4 -34.11 18.50 -13.55
C GLY A 4 -34.20 18.41 -12.04
N TYR A 5 -35.38 18.03 -11.52
CA TYR A 5 -35.55 17.69 -10.10
C TYR A 5 -35.27 16.20 -9.92
N ILE A 6 -34.56 15.83 -8.85
CA ILE A 6 -34.27 14.45 -8.48
C ILE A 6 -34.99 14.16 -7.15
N THR A 7 -35.71 13.04 -7.10
CA THR A 7 -36.35 12.46 -5.90
C THR A 7 -35.53 11.26 -5.42
N VAL A 8 -35.40 11.07 -4.10
CA VAL A 8 -34.50 10.10 -3.45
C VAL A 8 -35.28 9.18 -2.49
N ALA A 9 -35.07 7.84 -2.56
CA ALA A 9 -35.00 6.91 -1.40
C ALA A 9 -34.47 5.48 -1.78
N ASP A 10 -33.73 4.85 -0.84
CA ASP A 10 -32.84 3.65 -0.92
C ASP A 10 -33.53 2.26 -0.67
N VAL A 11 -32.98 1.04 -0.84
CA VAL A 11 -31.66 0.42 -0.52
C VAL A 11 -31.41 -0.84 -1.38
N GLY A 12 -30.22 -0.93 -2.00
CA GLY A 12 -29.65 -2.16 -2.56
C GLY A 12 -28.15 -1.94 -2.83
N THR A 13 -27.32 -2.97 -2.65
CA THR A 13 -25.90 -2.86 -2.98
C THR A 13 -25.76 -2.86 -4.51
N TYR A 14 -25.50 -1.69 -5.09
CA TYR A 14 -25.28 -1.56 -6.53
C TYR A 14 -23.82 -1.15 -6.77
N ALA A 15 -23.14 -1.95 -7.59
CA ALA A 15 -21.82 -1.62 -8.10
C ALA A 15 -21.97 -0.55 -9.20
N PHE A 16 -21.19 0.52 -9.09
CA PHE A 16 -21.01 1.50 -10.16
C PHE A 16 -20.07 0.86 -11.20
N ASP A 17 -20.55 0.59 -12.41
CA ASP A 17 -19.79 -0.17 -13.42
C ASP A 17 -18.86 0.69 -14.29
N GLY A 18 -18.65 1.95 -13.92
CA GLY A 18 -17.69 2.82 -14.62
C GLY A 18 -18.13 3.26 -16.01
N GLY A 19 -19.40 3.07 -16.39
CA GLY A 19 -20.02 3.76 -17.51
C GLY A 19 -19.70 3.15 -18.87
N VAL A 20 -20.63 2.33 -19.37
CA VAL A 20 -20.74 2.03 -20.82
C VAL A 20 -22.20 2.09 -21.31
N ASP A 21 -23.19 2.21 -20.44
CA ASP A 21 -24.61 2.22 -20.80
C ASP A 21 -25.32 3.56 -20.53
N ASP A 22 -26.14 3.97 -21.49
CA ASP A 22 -26.92 5.23 -21.54
C ASP A 22 -28.14 5.19 -20.59
N GLN A 23 -28.06 4.44 -19.48
CA GLN A 23 -29.19 4.20 -18.59
C GLN A 23 -29.21 5.22 -17.44
N GLN A 24 -30.34 5.91 -17.29
CA GLN A 24 -30.61 6.76 -16.14
C GLN A 24 -30.63 5.91 -14.86
N LEU A 25 -29.98 6.39 -13.80
CA LEU A 25 -30.08 5.84 -12.45
C LEU A 25 -31.56 5.75 -12.03
N LEU A 26 -32.04 4.54 -11.72
CA LEU A 26 -33.39 4.28 -11.20
C LEU A 26 -33.30 3.84 -9.73
N LEU A 27 -33.95 4.59 -8.83
CA LEU A 27 -34.21 4.22 -7.42
C LEU A 27 -35.71 4.46 -7.12
N ASP A 28 -36.33 3.48 -6.47
CA ASP A 28 -37.77 3.13 -6.45
C ASP A 28 -38.66 3.93 -5.45
N GLU A 29 -39.97 3.74 -5.56
CA GLU A 29 -41.08 4.54 -5.04
C GLU A 29 -41.82 3.85 -3.86
N ASP A 30 -42.01 4.63 -2.79
CA ASP A 30 -43.04 4.49 -1.74
C ASP A 30 -42.88 3.42 -0.64
N LEU A 31 -42.44 3.89 0.54
CA LEU A 31 -42.90 3.32 1.82
C LEU A 31 -43.30 4.45 2.77
N LEU A 32 -44.61 4.54 3.02
CA LEU A 32 -45.31 5.28 4.08
C LEU A 32 -45.89 6.62 3.64
N GLY A 33 -47.17 6.57 3.25
CA GLY A 33 -48.06 7.72 3.12
C GLY A 33 -47.93 8.68 4.30
N SER A 34 -47.21 9.76 4.07
CA SER A 34 -47.03 10.89 4.97
C SER A 34 -46.59 12.08 4.10
N ALA A 35 -47.22 13.23 4.29
CA ALA A 35 -46.91 14.47 3.58
C ALA A 35 -45.44 14.85 3.84
N THR A 36 -44.54 14.45 2.95
CA THR A 36 -43.10 14.63 3.14
C THR A 36 -42.62 15.74 2.23
N GLY A 37 -42.07 16.81 2.84
CA GLY A 37 -41.56 17.97 2.12
C GLY A 37 -40.44 17.58 1.16
N THR A 38 -40.47 18.15 -0.05
CA THR A 38 -39.39 18.00 -1.02
C THR A 38 -38.20 18.86 -0.59
N ALA A 39 -36.99 18.31 -0.65
CA ALA A 39 -35.74 19.03 -0.41
C ALA A 39 -34.80 18.82 -1.60
N SER A 40 -34.06 19.85 -2.00
CA SER A 40 -33.02 19.73 -3.00
C SER A 40 -31.79 19.06 -2.41
N VAL A 41 -31.38 17.93 -2.98
CA VAL A 41 -30.12 17.24 -2.64
C VAL A 41 -29.10 17.56 -3.71
N TYR A 42 -27.93 18.07 -3.30
CA TYR A 42 -26.78 18.27 -4.19
C TYR A 42 -25.85 17.07 -4.05
N VAL A 43 -25.53 16.42 -5.16
CA VAL A 43 -24.62 15.27 -5.22
C VAL A 43 -23.33 15.70 -5.92
N SER A 44 -22.20 15.48 -5.27
CA SER A 44 -20.85 15.55 -5.86
C SER A 44 -20.22 14.17 -5.82
N TYR A 45 -19.51 13.77 -6.87
CA TYR A 45 -18.77 12.51 -6.90
C TYR A 45 -17.31 12.76 -7.28
N LYS A 46 -16.43 11.86 -6.84
CA LYS A 46 -15.02 11.78 -7.22
C LYS A 46 -14.80 10.38 -7.77
N ALA A 47 -14.20 10.28 -8.95
CA ALA A 47 -13.90 9.01 -9.60
C ALA A 47 -12.47 9.04 -10.16
N LEU A 48 -11.86 7.86 -10.26
CA LEU A 48 -10.56 7.69 -10.89
C LEU A 48 -10.71 7.79 -12.42
N ARG A 49 -9.82 8.52 -13.07
CA ARG A 49 -9.76 8.57 -14.53
C ARG A 49 -9.05 7.33 -15.07
N MET A 50 -9.82 6.34 -15.53
CA MET A 50 -9.28 5.12 -16.12
C MET A 50 -8.71 5.33 -17.52
N ASP A 51 -9.14 6.37 -18.23
CA ASP A 51 -8.75 6.66 -19.62
C ASP A 51 -7.27 7.06 -19.81
N VAL A 52 -6.58 7.39 -18.71
CA VAL A 52 -5.15 7.76 -18.70
C VAL A 52 -4.26 6.66 -18.11
N THR A 53 -4.78 5.43 -17.97
CA THR A 53 -4.08 4.30 -17.35
C THR A 53 -3.55 3.30 -18.38
N ALA A 54 -2.74 2.34 -17.93
CA ALA A 54 -2.27 1.23 -18.76
C ALA A 54 -3.35 0.15 -19.03
N GLU A 55 -4.52 0.26 -18.40
CA GLU A 55 -5.57 -0.78 -18.40
C GLU A 55 -6.61 -0.59 -19.51
N VAL A 56 -6.45 0.43 -20.36
CA VAL A 56 -7.30 0.66 -21.54
C VAL A 56 -6.77 -0.08 -22.77
N ASP A 57 -7.61 -0.28 -23.78
CA ASP A 57 -7.25 -1.01 -25.00
C ASP A 57 -6.04 -0.40 -25.74
N GLU A 58 -5.92 0.92 -25.75
CA GLU A 58 -4.84 1.66 -26.42
C GLU A 58 -4.18 2.64 -25.43
N PRO A 59 -3.30 2.15 -24.55
CA PRO A 59 -2.71 2.97 -23.50
C PRO A 59 -1.70 3.97 -24.09
N VAL A 60 -1.81 5.23 -23.65
CA VAL A 60 -0.95 6.32 -24.11
C VAL A 60 -0.16 6.90 -22.95
N LEU A 61 1.15 7.05 -23.15
CA LEU A 61 1.99 7.80 -22.24
C LEU A 61 1.70 9.30 -22.41
N LEU A 62 1.11 9.92 -21.39
CA LEU A 62 0.83 11.36 -21.39
C LEU A 62 2.14 12.13 -21.48
N SER A 63 2.11 13.28 -22.16
CA SER A 63 3.29 14.04 -22.51
C SER A 63 2.93 15.51 -22.63
N PHE A 64 3.45 16.35 -21.74
CA PHE A 64 3.14 17.78 -21.68
C PHE A 64 4.41 18.62 -21.66
N GLY A 65 4.42 19.74 -22.38
CA GLY A 65 5.52 20.70 -22.40
C GLY A 65 5.26 21.94 -21.53
N SER A 66 4.04 22.12 -21.02
CA SER A 66 3.70 23.23 -20.13
C SER A 66 2.57 22.89 -19.17
N THR A 67 2.50 23.63 -18.06
CA THR A 67 1.41 23.51 -17.08
C THR A 67 0.03 23.81 -17.69
N ALA A 68 -0.04 24.73 -18.65
CA ALA A 68 -1.29 25.05 -19.35
C ALA A 68 -1.80 23.88 -20.22
N GLU A 69 -0.90 23.14 -20.88
CA GLU A 69 -1.26 21.95 -21.66
C GLU A 69 -1.73 20.80 -20.76
N ALA A 70 -1.05 20.58 -19.64
CA ALA A 70 -1.43 19.55 -18.66
C ALA A 70 -2.81 19.85 -18.05
N ASP A 71 -3.04 21.08 -17.58
CA ASP A 71 -4.31 21.52 -16.99
C ASP A 71 -5.50 21.35 -17.94
N ALA A 72 -5.31 21.71 -19.21
CA ALA A 72 -6.34 21.55 -20.24
C ALA A 72 -6.68 20.08 -20.56
N SER A 73 -5.76 19.13 -20.33
CA SER A 73 -5.92 17.73 -20.70
C SER A 73 -6.41 16.85 -19.54
N ILE A 74 -5.75 16.94 -18.39
CA ILE A 74 -6.01 16.07 -17.24
C ILE A 74 -6.77 16.75 -16.10
N GLY A 75 -7.18 18.01 -16.30
CA GLY A 75 -7.92 18.78 -15.31
C GLY A 75 -7.02 19.29 -14.19
N PRO A 76 -7.60 19.96 -13.17
CA PRO A 76 -6.87 20.85 -12.28
C PRO A 76 -5.59 20.21 -11.77
N ILE A 77 -4.46 20.82 -12.11
CA ILE A 77 -3.13 20.27 -11.78
C ILE A 77 -2.56 20.82 -10.46
N ASN A 78 -3.25 21.77 -9.84
CA ASN A 78 -2.81 22.46 -8.63
C ASN A 78 -3.63 22.07 -7.39
N THR A 79 -4.24 20.88 -7.41
CA THR A 79 -5.04 20.31 -6.31
C THR A 79 -4.53 18.93 -5.90
N THR A 80 -4.70 18.57 -4.63
CA THR A 80 -4.43 17.23 -4.10
C THR A 80 -5.44 16.18 -4.58
N ASP A 81 -6.57 16.61 -5.16
CA ASP A 81 -7.57 15.70 -5.70
C ASP A 81 -7.13 14.97 -6.97
N ASN A 82 -6.14 15.52 -7.68
CA ASN A 82 -5.54 14.96 -8.88
C ASN A 82 -4.03 14.72 -8.67
N PRO A 83 -3.64 13.59 -8.06
CA PRO A 83 -2.23 13.31 -7.75
C PRO A 83 -1.33 13.37 -8.99
N LEU A 84 -1.78 12.79 -10.12
CA LEU A 84 -1.01 12.80 -11.36
C LEU A 84 -0.83 14.24 -11.90
N GLY A 85 -1.91 15.03 -11.90
CA GLY A 85 -1.85 16.45 -12.27
C GLY A 85 -0.89 17.25 -11.39
N LEU A 86 -0.94 17.03 -10.08
CA LEU A 86 -0.04 17.68 -9.12
C LEU A 86 1.43 17.30 -9.34
N GLY A 87 1.71 16.03 -9.65
CA GLY A 87 3.03 15.58 -10.06
C GLY A 87 3.53 16.30 -11.32
N PHE A 88 2.69 16.41 -12.36
CA PHE A 88 3.01 17.19 -13.56
C PHE A 88 3.26 18.66 -13.25
N TYR A 89 2.44 19.29 -12.40
CA TYR A 89 2.62 20.68 -12.02
C TYR A 89 4.00 20.93 -11.43
N PHE A 90 4.42 20.15 -10.44
CA PHE A 90 5.72 20.33 -9.80
C PHE A 90 6.90 19.98 -10.70
N ALA A 91 6.79 18.95 -11.56
CA ALA A 91 7.83 18.66 -12.53
C ALA A 91 7.96 19.79 -13.56
N LEU A 92 6.86 20.22 -14.19
CA LEU A 92 6.87 21.21 -15.27
C LEU A 92 7.34 22.60 -14.84
N ILE A 93 7.04 23.05 -13.61
CA ILE A 93 7.54 24.34 -13.13
C ILE A 93 9.07 24.32 -12.88
N ASN A 94 9.65 23.15 -12.61
CA ASN A 94 11.10 22.97 -12.44
C ASN A 94 11.79 22.62 -13.77
N SER A 95 11.04 22.15 -14.76
CA SER A 95 11.52 21.72 -16.08
C SER A 95 10.90 22.48 -17.26
N PRO A 96 10.84 23.83 -17.28
CA PRO A 96 9.98 24.59 -18.19
C PRO A 96 10.32 24.46 -19.70
N THR A 97 11.46 23.87 -20.05
CA THR A 97 11.87 23.64 -21.45
C THR A 97 11.86 22.17 -21.85
N HIS A 98 11.40 21.27 -20.96
CA HIS A 98 11.41 19.84 -21.18
C HIS A 98 9.99 19.29 -21.16
N VAL A 99 9.78 18.25 -21.95
CA VAL A 99 8.54 17.50 -21.97
C VAL A 99 8.55 16.54 -20.79
N VAL A 100 7.56 16.65 -19.92
CA VAL A 100 7.33 15.71 -18.83
C VAL A 100 6.35 14.65 -19.32
N LYS A 101 6.64 13.38 -19.01
CA LYS A 101 5.79 12.24 -19.36
C LYS A 101 5.24 11.58 -18.10
N GLY A 102 4.05 10.99 -18.20
CA GLY A 102 3.41 10.32 -17.08
C GLY A 102 2.28 9.40 -17.50
N ILE A 103 1.88 8.51 -16.60
CA ILE A 103 0.76 7.60 -16.81
C ILE A 103 -0.02 7.46 -15.50
N GLY A 104 -1.34 7.33 -15.60
CA GLY A 104 -2.19 6.99 -14.46
C GLY A 104 -2.06 5.53 -14.08
N VAL A 105 -2.33 5.24 -12.81
CA VAL A 105 -2.42 3.87 -12.29
C VAL A 105 -3.90 3.59 -12.06
N GLY A 106 -4.40 2.49 -12.62
CA GLY A 106 -5.76 2.03 -12.37
C GLY A 106 -5.94 1.55 -10.93
N SER A 107 -7.18 1.37 -10.51
CA SER A 107 -7.48 0.55 -9.33
C SER A 107 -8.74 -0.24 -9.66
N PRO A 108 -8.63 -1.52 -10.05
CA PRO A 108 -9.77 -2.32 -10.47
C PRO A 108 -10.67 -2.74 -9.31
N GLY A 109 -10.33 -2.40 -8.06
CA GLY A 109 -11.14 -2.78 -6.89
C GLY A 109 -10.72 -2.09 -5.59
N PRO A 110 -11.43 -2.40 -4.47
CA PRO A 110 -11.18 -1.79 -3.16
C PRO A 110 -10.08 -2.48 -2.35
N SER A 111 -9.41 -3.51 -2.87
CA SER A 111 -8.41 -4.28 -2.11
C SER A 111 -6.97 -3.79 -2.35
N ASP A 112 -6.10 -3.89 -1.34
CA ASP A 112 -4.69 -3.52 -1.45
C ASP A 112 -3.95 -4.32 -2.54
N SER A 113 -4.37 -5.58 -2.79
CA SER A 113 -3.82 -6.40 -3.87
C SER A 113 -4.15 -5.86 -5.26
N ASP A 114 -5.29 -5.18 -5.42
CA ASP A 114 -5.69 -4.60 -6.71
C ASP A 114 -4.75 -3.45 -7.09
N TRP A 115 -4.34 -2.65 -6.11
CA TRP A 115 -3.37 -1.57 -6.32
C TRP A 115 -2.01 -2.06 -6.79
N ALA A 116 -1.45 -3.11 -6.17
CA ALA A 116 -0.16 -3.66 -6.57
C ALA A 116 -0.18 -4.21 -8.01
N LEU A 117 -1.29 -4.82 -8.42
CA LEU A 117 -1.49 -5.31 -9.79
C LEU A 117 -1.53 -4.16 -10.80
N SER A 118 -2.27 -3.09 -10.51
CA SER A 118 -2.33 -1.92 -11.38
C SER A 118 -1.01 -1.18 -11.51
N TRP A 119 -0.25 -1.08 -10.41
CA TRP A 119 1.12 -0.55 -10.47
C TRP A 119 2.01 -1.41 -11.35
N SER A 120 1.91 -2.74 -11.25
CA SER A 120 2.66 -3.66 -12.09
C SER A 120 2.30 -3.49 -13.57
N ALA A 121 1.01 -3.37 -13.90
CA ALA A 121 0.54 -3.12 -15.27
C ALA A 121 1.09 -1.80 -15.85
N ALA A 122 1.09 -0.73 -15.04
CA ALA A 122 1.68 0.54 -15.44
C ALA A 122 3.20 0.43 -15.68
N LEU A 123 3.94 -0.25 -14.79
CA LEU A 123 5.38 -0.45 -14.95
C LEU A 123 5.71 -1.30 -16.17
N ASP A 124 4.96 -2.37 -16.42
CA ASP A 124 5.11 -3.22 -17.62
C ASP A 124 4.90 -2.42 -18.91
N PHE A 125 3.86 -1.57 -18.96
CA PHE A 125 3.66 -0.66 -20.09
C PHE A 125 4.87 0.27 -20.30
N LEU A 126 5.44 0.79 -19.21
CA LEU A 126 6.61 1.66 -19.28
C LEU A 126 7.85 0.94 -19.83
N LEU A 127 7.96 -0.41 -19.82
CA LEU A 127 9.09 -1.12 -20.44
C LEU A 127 9.23 -0.82 -21.94
N GLY A 128 8.12 -0.60 -22.64
CA GLY A 128 8.12 -0.23 -24.06
C GLY A 128 8.40 1.26 -24.33
N GLN A 129 8.58 2.08 -23.29
CA GLN A 129 8.68 3.53 -23.41
C GLN A 129 10.11 4.04 -23.13
N GLU A 130 10.49 5.10 -23.85
CA GLU A 130 11.75 5.82 -23.61
C GLU A 130 11.60 6.82 -22.46
N ILE A 131 12.01 6.39 -21.27
CA ILE A 131 11.99 7.16 -20.02
C ILE A 131 13.25 6.85 -19.23
N TYR A 132 13.88 7.90 -18.68
CA TYR A 132 15.09 7.78 -17.86
C TYR A 132 14.81 7.83 -16.36
N SER A 133 14.00 8.78 -15.90
CA SER A 133 13.67 8.95 -14.47
C SER A 133 12.20 8.67 -14.19
N LEU A 134 11.94 7.93 -13.12
CA LEU A 134 10.60 7.61 -12.63
C LEU A 134 10.36 8.24 -11.26
N VAL A 135 9.12 8.67 -11.02
CA VAL A 135 8.67 9.15 -9.72
C VAL A 135 7.33 8.50 -9.40
N PRO A 136 7.28 7.48 -8.53
CA PRO A 136 6.02 7.00 -8.00
C PRO A 136 5.42 8.05 -7.07
N LEU A 137 4.21 8.52 -7.38
CA LEU A 137 3.46 9.50 -6.58
C LEU A 137 2.73 8.82 -5.42
N THR A 138 3.48 8.10 -4.59
CA THR A 138 2.98 7.40 -3.39
C THR A 138 4.11 7.20 -2.39
N GLN A 139 3.75 7.06 -1.11
CA GLN A 139 4.66 6.70 -0.02
C GLN A 139 4.64 5.21 0.33
N ASP A 140 3.85 4.40 -0.38
CA ASP A 140 3.72 2.97 -0.12
C ASP A 140 5.03 2.21 -0.42
N PRO A 141 5.66 1.56 0.59
CA PRO A 141 6.88 0.78 0.38
C PRO A 141 6.70 -0.39 -0.58
N THR A 142 5.50 -0.99 -0.66
CA THR A 142 5.23 -2.11 -1.57
C THR A 142 5.36 -1.67 -3.02
N VAL A 143 4.89 -0.46 -3.34
CA VAL A 143 5.05 0.13 -4.67
C VAL A 143 6.50 0.49 -4.94
N HIS A 144 7.25 0.96 -3.94
CA HIS A 144 8.68 1.25 -4.11
C HIS A 144 9.50 0.00 -4.41
N ASP A 145 9.19 -1.15 -3.79
CA ASP A 145 9.83 -2.44 -4.10
C ASP A 145 9.54 -2.89 -5.54
N LEU A 146 8.31 -2.67 -6.03
CA LEU A 146 7.95 -2.92 -7.43
C LEU A 146 8.75 -2.02 -8.39
N VAL A 147 8.87 -0.73 -8.06
CA VAL A 147 9.66 0.23 -8.84
C VAL A 147 11.15 -0.13 -8.82
N ASP A 148 11.70 -0.55 -7.68
CA ASP A 148 13.10 -0.97 -7.54
C ASP A 148 13.41 -2.20 -8.42
N THR A 149 12.49 -3.19 -8.41
CA THR A 149 12.56 -4.37 -9.27
C THR A 149 12.52 -3.97 -10.75
N HIS A 150 11.61 -3.06 -11.12
CA HIS A 150 11.45 -2.57 -12.48
C HIS A 150 12.67 -1.81 -13.00
N ILE A 151 13.22 -0.86 -12.25
CA ILE A 151 14.41 -0.12 -12.70
C ILE A 151 15.63 -1.05 -12.82
N THR A 152 15.72 -2.07 -11.96
CA THR A 152 16.81 -3.04 -11.97
C THR A 152 16.73 -3.93 -13.20
N SER A 153 15.54 -4.46 -13.53
CA SER A 153 15.33 -5.31 -14.70
C SER A 153 15.47 -4.54 -16.03
N ALA A 154 14.95 -3.31 -16.10
CA ALA A 154 15.07 -2.44 -17.27
C ALA A 154 16.52 -1.99 -17.52
N SER A 155 17.31 -1.85 -16.45
CA SER A 155 18.71 -1.40 -16.54
C SER A 155 19.73 -2.54 -16.73
N LEU A 156 19.27 -3.76 -17.00
CA LEU A 156 20.17 -4.86 -17.35
C LEU A 156 20.93 -4.53 -18.66
N PRO A 157 22.19 -4.97 -18.81
CA PRO A 157 22.99 -4.71 -20.01
C PRO A 157 22.32 -5.10 -21.33
N GLU A 158 21.48 -6.14 -21.28
CA GLU A 158 20.73 -6.67 -22.41
C GLU A 158 19.55 -5.77 -22.81
N SER A 159 18.93 -5.11 -21.83
CA SER A 159 17.74 -4.26 -22.01
C SER A 159 18.09 -2.87 -22.56
N LYS A 160 19.26 -2.33 -22.21
CA LYS A 160 19.73 -0.98 -22.63
C LYS A 160 18.70 0.14 -22.40
N ALA A 161 17.90 0.00 -21.35
CA ALA A 161 16.87 0.96 -20.97
C ALA A 161 17.18 1.45 -19.56
N GLU A 162 18.34 2.08 -19.39
CA GLU A 162 18.80 2.55 -18.09
C GLU A 162 17.77 3.51 -17.48
N ARG A 163 17.35 3.17 -16.26
CA ARG A 163 16.38 3.94 -15.48
C ARG A 163 16.93 4.27 -14.11
N ILE A 164 16.41 5.35 -13.57
CA ILE A 164 16.53 5.75 -12.17
C ILE A 164 15.13 6.05 -11.62
N ALA A 165 14.97 6.01 -10.31
CA ALA A 165 13.73 6.42 -9.66
C ALA A 165 13.99 7.30 -8.44
N PHE A 166 13.14 8.28 -8.22
CA PHE A 166 13.09 9.10 -7.01
C PHE A 166 11.87 8.71 -6.20
N ILE A 167 12.09 8.13 -5.03
CA ILE A 167 11.02 7.70 -4.12
C ILE A 167 10.97 8.59 -2.90
N ASN A 168 9.80 8.67 -2.28
CA ASN A 168 9.60 9.34 -1.01
C ASN A 168 8.79 8.42 -0.12
N ARG A 169 9.11 8.36 1.18
CA ARG A 169 8.40 7.50 2.14
C ARG A 169 8.03 8.33 3.35
N ALA A 170 6.98 7.93 4.06
CA ALA A 170 6.68 8.46 5.39
C ALA A 170 7.86 8.25 6.34
N LEU A 171 8.13 9.23 7.22
CA LEU A 171 9.16 9.11 8.25
C LEU A 171 8.84 7.91 9.16
N PRO A 172 9.79 6.98 9.38
CA PRO A 172 9.59 5.90 10.33
C PRO A 172 9.29 6.43 11.73
N SER A 173 8.20 6.01 12.37
CA SER A 173 7.90 6.35 13.77
C SER A 173 8.53 5.36 14.77
N TYR A 174 8.97 4.22 14.29
CA TYR A 174 9.61 3.15 15.04
C TYR A 174 10.92 2.75 14.37
N ALA A 175 11.87 2.29 15.18
CA ALA A 175 13.08 1.66 14.66
C ALA A 175 12.74 0.37 13.88
N THR A 176 13.68 -0.11 13.09
CA THR A 176 13.55 -1.40 12.41
C THR A 176 13.35 -2.51 13.43
N ALA A 177 12.41 -3.43 13.16
CA ALA A 177 12.19 -4.59 14.01
C ALA A 177 13.35 -5.59 13.85
N ASP A 178 13.79 -6.19 14.96
CA ASP A 178 14.85 -7.19 14.95
C ASP A 178 14.26 -8.59 14.79
N VAL A 179 14.87 -9.44 13.97
CA VAL A 179 14.55 -10.87 13.95
C VAL A 179 15.28 -11.52 15.12
N ILE A 180 14.52 -12.01 16.10
CA ILE A 180 15.06 -12.71 17.27
C ILE A 180 15.39 -14.15 16.90
N ALA A 181 14.44 -14.83 16.28
CA ALA A 181 14.55 -16.23 15.91
C ALA A 181 13.66 -16.55 14.72
N SER A 182 14.01 -17.59 13.98
CA SER A 182 13.14 -18.17 12.97
C SER A 182 13.35 -19.67 12.93
N GLY A 183 12.34 -20.38 12.44
CA GLY A 183 12.43 -21.82 12.34
C GLY A 183 11.30 -22.43 11.53
N THR A 184 11.45 -23.73 11.36
CA THR A 184 10.40 -24.63 10.88
C THR A 184 9.88 -25.45 12.07
N ALA A 185 8.88 -26.31 11.88
CA ALA A 185 8.35 -27.16 12.96
C ALA A 185 7.67 -26.40 14.12
N GLY A 186 7.04 -25.26 13.80
CA GLY A 186 6.15 -24.57 14.74
C GLY A 186 4.81 -25.29 14.85
N ASN A 187 4.27 -25.37 16.06
CA ASN A 187 2.97 -25.99 16.32
C ASN A 187 2.13 -25.13 17.25
N THR A 188 0.83 -25.05 17.00
CA THR A 188 -0.15 -24.52 17.96
C THR A 188 -1.11 -25.62 18.38
N GLY A 189 -1.63 -25.51 19.61
CA GLY A 189 -2.74 -26.34 20.06
C GLY A 189 -4.09 -25.74 19.69
N ASP A 190 -5.12 -26.14 20.42
CA ASP A 190 -6.37 -25.38 20.52
C ASP A 190 -6.07 -24.04 21.21
N VAL A 191 -6.00 -22.96 20.42
CA VAL A 191 -5.62 -21.64 20.93
C VAL A 191 -6.74 -21.02 21.76
N SER A 192 -8.00 -21.49 21.60
CA SER A 192 -9.13 -21.09 22.45
C SER A 192 -9.00 -21.57 23.91
N ALA A 193 -8.19 -22.60 24.15
CA ALA A 193 -7.99 -23.19 25.47
C ALA A 193 -6.66 -22.79 26.14
N THR A 194 -5.56 -22.72 25.39
CA THR A 194 -4.22 -22.54 26.00
C THR A 194 -3.30 -21.56 25.30
N ALA A 195 -3.67 -20.97 24.16
CA ALA A 195 -2.90 -19.94 23.44
C ALA A 195 -1.36 -20.16 23.48
N GLU A 196 -0.90 -21.39 23.20
CA GLU A 196 0.52 -21.77 23.26
C GLU A 196 1.05 -22.06 21.86
N PHE A 197 2.26 -21.56 21.58
CA PHE A 197 3.06 -21.93 20.43
C PHE A 197 4.27 -22.75 20.87
N ARG A 198 4.50 -23.89 20.21
CA ARG A 198 5.56 -24.85 20.51
C ARG A 198 6.48 -24.99 19.32
N THR A 199 7.78 -25.07 19.55
CA THR A 199 8.77 -25.29 18.49
C THR A 199 9.83 -26.29 18.95
N ASN A 200 10.72 -26.71 18.06
CA ASN A 200 11.93 -27.46 18.40
C ASN A 200 13.14 -26.54 18.65
N PHE A 201 12.97 -25.23 18.50
CA PHE A 201 14.01 -24.24 18.74
C PHE A 201 14.13 -23.93 20.23
N ASP A 202 15.33 -24.12 20.79
CA ASP A 202 15.62 -23.79 22.20
C ASP A 202 15.94 -22.29 22.32
N PHE A 203 15.01 -21.52 22.85
CA PHE A 203 15.18 -20.07 23.04
C PHE A 203 16.31 -19.70 23.99
N ASN A 204 16.80 -20.63 24.83
CA ASN A 204 17.96 -20.39 25.70
C ASN A 204 19.28 -20.25 24.95
N LEU A 205 19.32 -20.65 23.67
CA LEU A 205 20.51 -20.50 22.83
C LEU A 205 20.66 -19.09 22.27
N LEU A 206 19.65 -18.24 22.44
CA LEU A 206 19.67 -16.87 21.96
C LEU A 206 20.47 -15.97 22.90
N THR A 207 21.23 -15.05 22.31
CA THR A 207 21.87 -13.94 23.05
C THR A 207 20.84 -12.94 23.56
N THR A 208 19.71 -12.83 22.86
CA THR A 208 18.58 -11.98 23.20
C THR A 208 17.35 -12.88 23.35
N PRO A 209 16.98 -13.29 24.57
CA PRO A 209 15.85 -14.17 24.77
C PRO A 209 14.54 -13.47 24.40
N PRO A 210 13.51 -14.23 24.00
CA PRO A 210 12.18 -13.68 23.74
C PRO A 210 11.55 -13.12 25.03
N GLU A 211 10.81 -12.04 24.87
CA GLU A 211 10.18 -11.26 25.94
C GLU A 211 8.70 -10.99 25.61
N ALA A 212 7.94 -10.59 26.63
CA ALA A 212 6.57 -10.15 26.46
C ALA A 212 6.50 -8.96 25.48
N GLY A 213 5.60 -9.04 24.49
CA GLY A 213 5.44 -8.03 23.43
C GLY A 213 6.21 -8.31 22.14
N ASP A 214 7.11 -9.30 22.10
CA ASP A 214 7.68 -9.79 20.85
C ASP A 214 6.57 -10.38 19.95
N ILE A 215 6.69 -10.27 18.64
CA ILE A 215 5.63 -10.65 17.68
C ILE A 215 6.01 -11.94 16.97
N LEU A 216 5.21 -12.98 17.17
CA LEU A 216 5.30 -14.23 16.44
C LEU A 216 4.50 -14.14 15.14
N VAL A 217 5.18 -14.30 14.00
CA VAL A 217 4.55 -14.37 12.68
C VAL A 217 4.69 -15.78 12.14
N VAL A 218 3.56 -16.39 11.76
CA VAL A 218 3.52 -17.67 11.05
C VAL A 218 3.28 -17.40 9.57
N THR A 219 4.16 -17.92 8.71
CA THR A 219 4.19 -17.58 7.28
C THR A 219 3.67 -18.68 6.36
N SER A 220 3.30 -19.84 6.91
CA SER A 220 2.70 -20.94 6.15
C SER A 220 1.79 -21.78 7.06
N LYS A 221 0.64 -22.22 6.54
CA LYS A 221 -0.23 -23.18 7.21
C LYS A 221 0.02 -24.57 6.63
N SER A 222 0.44 -25.51 7.46
CA SER A 222 0.21 -26.93 7.22
C SER A 222 -0.94 -27.32 8.15
N SER A 223 -2.14 -27.46 7.56
CA SER A 223 -3.24 -28.10 8.26
C SER A 223 -2.93 -29.60 8.28
N ALA A 224 -3.00 -30.23 9.45
CA ALA A 224 -2.57 -31.60 9.63
C ALA A 224 -3.26 -32.63 8.70
N SER A 225 -2.44 -33.60 8.29
CA SER A 225 -2.71 -35.00 7.90
C SER A 225 -3.26 -35.41 6.54
N ASP A 226 -3.67 -34.55 5.61
CA ASP A 226 -3.87 -35.01 4.21
C ASP A 226 -3.71 -33.88 3.20
N SER A 227 -2.62 -33.94 2.44
CA SER A 227 -2.27 -33.10 1.27
C SER A 227 -2.09 -31.59 1.55
N PRO A 228 -0.95 -30.99 1.14
CA PRO A 228 -0.78 -29.55 1.19
C PRO A 228 -1.73 -28.92 0.17
N SER A 229 -2.91 -28.49 0.62
CA SER A 229 -3.59 -27.39 -0.06
C SER A 229 -2.77 -26.14 0.20
N ALA A 230 -1.71 -25.98 -0.58
CA ALA A 230 -1.07 -24.69 -0.76
C ALA A 230 -2.16 -23.76 -1.31
N VAL A 231 -2.81 -23.01 -0.42
CA VAL A 231 -3.44 -21.76 -0.82
C VAL A 231 -2.28 -20.80 -1.01
N ASN A 232 -1.69 -20.86 -2.20
CA ASN A 232 -0.96 -19.75 -2.78
C ASN A 232 -2.02 -18.74 -3.22
N GLY A 233 -2.60 -18.04 -2.25
CA GLY A 233 -3.69 -17.10 -2.44
C GLY A 233 -3.58 -16.05 -1.36
N THR A 234 -3.20 -14.85 -1.79
CA THR A 234 -3.24 -13.58 -1.06
C THR A 234 -3.00 -13.70 0.44
N VAL A 235 -1.77 -13.41 0.87
CA VAL A 235 -1.49 -13.10 2.27
C VAL A 235 -2.26 -11.82 2.60
N GLY A 236 -3.51 -11.97 3.05
CA GLY A 236 -4.16 -10.95 3.87
C GLY A 236 -3.27 -10.64 5.08
N PRO A 237 -3.41 -9.45 5.69
CA PRO A 237 -2.43 -8.87 6.62
C PRO A 237 -1.80 -9.92 7.52
N LYS A 238 -0.46 -10.01 7.49
CA LYS A 238 0.32 -10.90 8.37
C LYS A 238 0.08 -10.46 9.81
N TYR A 239 -1.00 -10.93 10.43
CA TYR A 239 -1.25 -10.69 11.83
C TYR A 239 -0.32 -11.59 12.63
N GLY A 240 0.84 -11.07 12.98
CA GLY A 240 1.64 -11.68 14.04
C GLY A 240 0.91 -11.53 15.37
N ILE A 241 1.03 -12.52 16.23
CA ILE A 241 0.46 -12.49 17.58
C ILE A 241 1.57 -12.13 18.57
N LYS A 242 1.30 -11.19 19.47
CA LYS A 242 2.26 -10.89 20.54
C LYS A 242 2.45 -12.08 21.45
N ILE A 243 3.67 -12.27 21.91
CA ILE A 243 4.00 -13.20 22.98
C ILE A 243 3.67 -12.51 24.30
N ASP A 244 2.98 -13.20 25.19
CA ASP A 244 2.79 -12.77 26.57
C ASP A 244 4.01 -13.16 27.43
N SER A 245 4.51 -14.38 27.25
CA SER A 245 5.66 -14.89 28.01
C SER A 245 6.28 -16.11 27.36
N VAL A 246 7.50 -16.46 27.79
CA VAL A 246 8.04 -17.82 27.60
C VAL A 246 7.51 -18.69 28.72
N LYS A 247 7.00 -19.88 28.39
CA LYS A 247 6.48 -20.79 29.40
C LYS A 247 7.57 -21.12 30.41
N SER A 248 7.28 -20.86 31.68
CA SER A 248 8.25 -21.07 32.76
C SER A 248 8.74 -22.52 32.80
N GLY A 249 10.05 -22.70 32.64
CA GLY A 249 10.71 -24.01 32.64
C GLY A 249 10.67 -24.77 31.31
N ASP A 250 10.08 -24.21 30.24
CA ASP A 250 10.02 -24.81 28.91
C ASP A 250 10.47 -23.81 27.83
N SER A 251 11.75 -23.86 27.48
CA SER A 251 12.39 -22.92 26.54
C SER A 251 12.06 -23.15 25.07
N PHE A 252 11.07 -24.00 24.80
CA PHE A 252 10.56 -24.29 23.46
C PHE A 252 9.11 -23.80 23.27
N VAL A 253 8.52 -23.23 24.32
CA VAL A 253 7.10 -22.88 24.35
C VAL A 253 6.91 -21.40 24.66
N LEU A 254 6.15 -20.74 23.79
CA LEU A 254 5.74 -19.35 23.90
C LEU A 254 4.26 -19.32 24.27
N THR A 255 3.92 -18.53 25.27
CA THR A 255 2.54 -18.16 25.59
C THR A 255 2.17 -16.96 24.71
N LEU A 256 1.08 -17.07 23.96
CA LEU A 256 0.56 -16.02 23.10
C LEU A 256 -0.36 -15.09 23.90
N ASP A 257 -0.42 -13.82 23.49
CA ASP A 257 -1.31 -12.83 24.07
C ASP A 257 -2.77 -13.19 23.78
N ALA A 258 -3.56 -13.39 24.84
CA ALA A 258 -4.93 -13.86 24.71
C ALA A 258 -5.87 -12.82 24.06
N SER A 259 -5.59 -11.52 24.19
CA SER A 259 -6.36 -10.47 23.51
C SER A 259 -6.12 -10.49 22.01
N ASP A 260 -4.85 -10.55 21.59
CA ASP A 260 -4.48 -10.62 20.17
C ASP A 260 -5.04 -11.90 19.53
N VAL A 261 -5.01 -13.04 20.23
CA VAL A 261 -5.65 -14.28 19.78
C VAL A 261 -7.17 -14.10 19.62
N ALA A 262 -7.85 -13.47 20.58
CA ALA A 262 -9.29 -13.28 20.53
C ALA A 262 -9.73 -12.31 19.42
N GLU A 263 -9.00 -11.22 19.22
CA GLU A 263 -9.21 -10.30 18.09
C GLU A 263 -9.01 -11.02 16.76
N MET A 264 -8.01 -11.90 16.70
CA MET A 264 -7.74 -12.67 15.51
C MET A 264 -8.83 -13.68 15.16
N GLU A 265 -9.29 -14.44 16.15
CA GLU A 265 -10.41 -15.38 15.97
C GLU A 265 -11.70 -14.67 15.55
N ALA A 266 -11.90 -13.41 15.95
CA ALA A 266 -13.04 -12.62 15.48
C ALA A 266 -12.93 -12.22 14.00
N LEU A 267 -11.72 -11.97 13.50
CA LEU A 267 -11.47 -11.57 12.11
C LEU A 267 -11.36 -12.76 11.16
N SER A 268 -10.76 -13.86 11.61
CA SER A 268 -10.54 -15.08 10.82
C SER A 268 -10.55 -16.33 11.72
N PRO A 269 -11.74 -16.90 11.98
CA PRO A 269 -11.88 -18.03 12.89
C PRO A 269 -11.06 -19.26 12.49
N GLY A 270 -10.37 -19.88 13.45
CA GLY A 270 -9.62 -21.12 13.29
C GLY A 270 -8.32 -20.98 12.49
N ASN A 271 -7.83 -19.76 12.30
CA ASN A 271 -6.60 -19.54 11.54
C ASN A 271 -5.35 -19.99 12.32
N TRP A 272 -5.36 -19.86 13.64
CA TRP A 272 -4.26 -20.23 14.54
C TRP A 272 -4.45 -21.54 15.30
N ASP A 273 -5.58 -22.24 15.09
CA ASP A 273 -5.86 -23.52 15.73
C ASP A 273 -5.14 -24.69 15.07
N ASN A 274 -4.55 -25.56 15.90
CA ASN A 274 -3.98 -26.85 15.51
C ASN A 274 -3.02 -26.77 14.30
N LEU A 275 -2.24 -25.70 14.23
CA LEU A 275 -1.19 -25.56 13.23
C LEU A 275 -0.09 -26.57 13.51
N VAL A 276 0.35 -27.28 12.47
CA VAL A 276 1.42 -28.28 12.59
C VAL A 276 2.52 -27.97 11.59
N ASP A 277 3.76 -28.11 12.01
CA ASP A 277 4.96 -27.96 11.20
C ASP A 277 5.05 -26.65 10.39
N VAL A 278 4.59 -25.55 10.98
CA VAL A 278 4.59 -24.26 10.30
C VAL A 278 5.97 -23.61 10.29
N THR A 279 6.22 -22.80 9.25
CA THR A 279 7.34 -21.86 9.25
C THR A 279 6.96 -20.63 10.04
N TRP A 280 7.86 -20.18 10.91
CA TRP A 280 7.61 -19.08 11.84
C TRP A 280 8.83 -18.17 11.95
N THR A 281 8.57 -16.92 12.33
CA THR A 281 9.60 -15.94 12.63
C THR A 281 9.15 -15.10 13.81
N LEU A 282 10.06 -14.90 14.75
CA LEU A 282 9.85 -14.09 15.92
C LEU A 282 10.58 -12.75 15.78
N TYR A 283 9.83 -11.67 15.91
CA TYR A 283 10.32 -10.30 15.78
C TYR A 283 10.27 -9.57 17.12
N ARG A 284 11.29 -8.76 17.40
CA ARG A 284 11.21 -7.70 18.40
C ARG A 284 10.74 -6.43 17.71
N PRO A 285 9.58 -5.86 18.08
CA PRO A 285 9.17 -4.56 17.56
C PRO A 285 10.24 -3.51 17.86
N GLY A 286 10.55 -2.68 16.87
CA GLY A 286 11.46 -1.57 17.10
C GLY A 286 10.86 -0.56 18.07
N SER A 287 11.72 0.06 18.89
CA SER A 287 11.28 1.09 19.82
C SER A 287 10.81 2.35 19.10
N THR A 288 9.88 3.10 19.69
CA THR A 288 9.48 4.42 19.20
C THR A 288 10.68 5.35 19.07
N ILE A 289 10.79 6.02 17.93
CA ILE A 289 11.86 6.96 17.66
C ILE A 289 11.53 8.29 18.34
N THR A 290 12.44 8.74 19.21
CA THR A 290 12.27 9.97 20.01
C THR A 290 13.34 11.02 19.75
N SER A 291 14.33 10.72 18.90
CA SER A 291 15.45 11.62 18.59
C SER A 291 15.73 11.70 17.10
N ALA A 292 16.20 12.86 16.65
CA ALA A 292 16.55 13.09 15.25
C ALA A 292 17.68 12.16 14.76
N SER A 293 18.61 11.77 15.64
CA SER A 293 19.67 10.82 15.29
C SER A 293 19.10 9.41 15.04
N ALA A 294 18.19 8.94 15.89
CA ALA A 294 17.54 7.64 15.68
C ALA A 294 16.63 7.67 14.43
N GLN A 295 15.99 8.80 14.14
CA GLN A 295 15.24 9.01 12.91
C GLN A 295 16.14 8.88 11.67
N ALA A 296 17.31 9.54 11.69
CA ALA A 296 18.26 9.47 10.59
C ALA A 296 18.79 8.04 10.37
N THR A 297 19.06 7.30 11.44
CA THR A 297 19.44 5.88 11.36
C THR A 297 18.33 5.05 10.73
N ALA A 298 17.09 5.17 11.19
CA ALA A 298 15.97 4.41 10.64
C ALA A 298 15.73 4.72 9.15
N VAL A 299 15.88 5.99 8.75
CA VAL A 299 15.82 6.38 7.33
C VAL A 299 16.97 5.75 6.53
N ALA A 300 18.19 5.74 7.08
CA ALA A 300 19.33 5.12 6.43
C ALA A 300 19.16 3.60 6.27
N ASP A 301 18.58 2.93 7.27
CA ASP A 301 18.30 1.48 7.23
C ASP A 301 17.28 1.15 6.13
N VAL A 302 16.25 1.98 5.96
CA VAL A 302 15.29 1.84 4.86
C VAL A 302 15.99 1.95 3.51
N GLY A 303 16.84 2.97 3.32
CA GLY A 303 17.63 3.12 2.09
C GLY A 303 18.58 1.94 1.84
N ALA A 304 19.18 1.40 2.90
CA ALA A 304 20.04 0.22 2.84
C ALA A 304 19.27 -1.04 2.41
N GLY A 305 17.98 -1.14 2.75
CA GLY A 305 17.10 -2.24 2.37
C GLY A 305 16.98 -2.46 0.87
N TYR A 306 16.89 -1.38 0.08
CA TYR A 306 16.86 -1.46 -1.38
C TYR A 306 18.23 -1.84 -1.97
N SER A 307 19.32 -1.37 -1.37
CA SER A 307 20.69 -1.61 -1.85
C SER A 307 20.93 -1.20 -3.33
N ASN A 308 20.13 -0.26 -3.86
CA ASN A 308 20.15 0.12 -5.26
C ASN A 308 20.69 1.53 -5.48
N LYS A 309 21.72 1.66 -6.33
CA LYS A 309 22.32 2.96 -6.69
C LYS A 309 21.50 3.80 -7.67
N ARG A 310 20.45 3.20 -8.26
CA ARG A 310 19.53 3.84 -9.21
C ARG A 310 18.26 4.35 -8.53
N LEU A 311 18.07 4.05 -7.25
CA LEU A 311 16.94 4.48 -6.44
C LEU A 311 17.38 5.58 -5.48
N PHE A 312 16.78 6.74 -5.59
CA PHE A 312 17.10 7.91 -4.77
C PHE A 312 15.96 8.15 -3.78
N HIS A 313 16.27 8.13 -2.48
CA HIS A 313 15.31 8.41 -1.43
C HIS A 313 15.29 9.91 -1.12
N VAL A 314 14.19 10.55 -1.48
CA VAL A 314 13.95 11.99 -1.30
C VAL A 314 13.26 12.23 0.03
N TRP A 315 13.72 13.24 0.77
CA TRP A 315 13.17 13.68 2.06
C TRP A 315 13.02 15.21 2.08
N PRO A 316 12.07 15.78 2.84
CA PRO A 316 11.23 15.15 3.88
C PRO A 316 10.01 14.38 3.33
N ASP A 317 9.28 13.68 4.20
CA ASP A 317 8.04 12.96 3.89
C ASP A 317 6.83 13.88 3.67
N ILE A 318 6.83 15.06 4.28
CA ILE A 318 5.78 16.06 4.10
C ILE A 318 6.45 17.39 3.78
N VAL A 319 5.94 18.07 2.76
CA VAL A 319 6.37 19.42 2.36
C VAL A 319 5.17 20.36 2.36
N THR A 320 5.43 21.64 2.62
CA THR A 320 4.41 22.68 2.49
C THR A 320 4.53 23.33 1.11
N ALA A 321 3.44 23.39 0.36
CA ALA A 321 3.38 24.05 -0.93
C ALA A 321 2.14 24.93 -1.04
N SER A 322 2.24 26.03 -1.81
CA SER A 322 1.12 26.92 -2.07
C SER A 322 0.29 26.37 -3.24
N LEU A 323 -0.91 25.87 -2.94
CA LEU A 323 -1.86 25.30 -3.88
C LEU A 323 -3.15 26.12 -3.84
N ASP A 324 -3.64 26.56 -4.99
CA ASP A 324 -4.82 27.43 -5.11
C ASP A 324 -4.78 28.70 -4.22
N GLY A 325 -3.58 29.22 -3.97
CA GLY A 325 -3.37 30.42 -3.13
C GLY A 325 -3.45 30.18 -1.63
N ALA A 326 -3.45 28.92 -1.20
CA ALA A 326 -3.35 28.51 0.20
C ALA A 326 -2.15 27.58 0.43
N ASP A 327 -1.47 27.75 1.55
CA ASP A 327 -0.40 26.83 1.94
C ASP A 327 -1.01 25.52 2.45
N GLN A 328 -0.61 24.41 1.83
CA GLN A 328 -1.08 23.08 2.15
C GLN A 328 0.11 22.15 2.41
N ASN A 329 -0.05 21.23 3.37
CA ASN A 329 0.89 20.15 3.56
C ASN A 329 0.55 19.03 2.57
N ILE A 330 1.53 18.66 1.76
CA ILE A 330 1.43 17.59 0.77
C ILE A 330 2.54 16.58 0.99
N GLU A 331 2.37 15.37 0.46
CA GLU A 331 3.37 14.32 0.53
C GLU A 331 4.67 14.73 -0.19
N GLY A 332 5.80 14.27 0.31
CA GLY A 332 7.13 14.53 -0.25
C GLY A 332 7.37 13.85 -1.61
N CYS A 333 6.49 12.96 -2.08
CA CYS A 333 6.56 12.41 -3.43
C CYS A 333 6.43 13.51 -4.50
N TYR A 334 5.73 14.61 -4.19
CA TYR A 334 5.66 15.79 -5.07
C TYR A 334 6.95 16.60 -5.09
N LEU A 335 7.75 16.57 -4.01
CA LEU A 335 9.12 17.09 -4.03
C LEU A 335 10.02 16.20 -4.92
N ALA A 336 9.83 14.87 -4.90
CA ALA A 336 10.53 13.99 -5.82
C ALA A 336 10.16 14.28 -7.29
N ALA A 337 8.89 14.61 -7.58
CA ALA A 337 8.45 15.06 -8.90
C ALA A 337 9.12 16.37 -9.32
N ALA A 338 9.20 17.35 -8.40
CA ALA A 338 9.93 18.59 -8.61
C ALA A 338 11.43 18.39 -8.88
N TRP A 339 12.05 17.36 -8.29
CA TRP A 339 13.47 17.04 -8.48
C TRP A 339 13.76 16.28 -9.77
N ALA A 340 12.80 15.48 -10.25
CA ALA A 340 12.94 14.73 -11.49
C ALA A 340 12.68 15.59 -12.74
N GLY A 341 11.92 16.68 -12.61
CA GLY A 341 11.76 17.71 -13.64
C GLY A 341 12.99 18.63 -13.70
#